data_AF-A0A1Q7H344-F1
#
_entry.id   AF-A0A1Q7H344-F1
#
_cell.length_a   1.000
_cell.length_b   1.000
_cell.length_c   1.000
_cell.angle_alpha   90.00
_cell.angle_beta   90.00
_cell.angle_gamma   90.00
#
_symmetry.space_group_name_H-M   'P 1'
#
loop_
_entity.id
_entity.type
_entity.pdbx_description
1 polymer ?
#
loop_
_entity_poly.entity_id
_entity_poly.type
_entity_poly.pdbx_seq_one_letter_code
_entity_poly.pdbx_strand_id
1 'polypeptide(L)'
;MIDRARSAVVIWLALVAVSTMAHVGSPDTFFVGDAGPYPVRVSVRLPGVIPGRAQVSVRITDDAAARAVQHVTVRAGQWNVGIDGAPPPEAAVSVPGDPAIYAAELWFMTPTSYQLFVNVDGAHGAGTAVVPVLALATEQRGMSRSLGLILAALGVFLGVGMLTIVGSGVRESVLKPGVVPDAQRRRKARMAVGATAIVVAVMLWGGSRWWTAEAESYRNTVLYRPFDSRAAVRDDAGRRVLTLEIHDRRWTGTPLPAVRYNALMPDHGKLMHLFLVREPGLDAFAHLHPVAHTPAGLAFDADVPPLPQGRYRVYGDIVHESGYAQTLVASVDVAPATSHAGRGHDDSPPPIQTIPGSWAMAHLKHPHQDSRTLTVPRSCGGAVLVPSSRKRSVC
;
A
#
# COMPACT_ATOMS: atom_id res chain seq x y z
N MET A 1 -28.96 -32.48 28.58
CA MET A 1 -27.99 -31.47 29.06
C MET A 1 -26.62 -31.58 28.36
N ILE A 2 -26.13 -32.79 28.06
CA ILE A 2 -24.82 -33.01 27.42
C ILE A 2 -24.70 -32.37 26.02
N ASP A 3 -25.76 -32.36 25.20
CA ASP A 3 -25.71 -31.74 23.87
C ASP A 3 -25.63 -30.21 23.88
N ARG A 4 -26.28 -29.55 24.85
CA ARG A 4 -26.19 -28.09 24.97
C ARG A 4 -24.79 -27.63 25.38
N ALA A 5 -24.11 -28.39 26.23
CA ALA A 5 -22.73 -28.10 26.63
C ALA A 5 -21.74 -28.29 25.46
N ARG A 6 -21.94 -29.33 24.63
CA ARG A 6 -21.14 -29.56 23.42
C ARG A 6 -21.32 -28.46 22.39
N SER A 7 -22.56 -28.03 22.11
CA SER A 7 -22.83 -26.92 21.20
C SER A 7 -22.23 -25.61 21.69
N ALA A 8 -22.28 -25.33 22.99
CA ALA A 8 -21.69 -24.13 23.57
C ALA A 8 -20.16 -24.11 23.41
N VAL A 9 -19.48 -25.24 23.63
CA VAL A 9 -18.02 -25.36 23.44
C VAL A 9 -17.62 -25.18 21.97
N VAL A 10 -18.37 -25.74 21.02
CA VAL A 10 -18.08 -25.57 19.58
C VAL A 10 -18.26 -24.11 19.16
N ILE A 11 -19.32 -23.43 19.62
CA ILE A 11 -19.52 -22.00 19.33
C ILE A 11 -18.41 -21.16 19.95
N TRP A 12 -17.99 -21.48 21.17
CA TRP A 12 -16.91 -20.75 21.85
C TRP A 12 -15.57 -20.94 21.13
N LEU A 13 -15.23 -22.15 20.71
CA LEU A 13 -14.04 -22.43 19.92
C LEU A 13 -14.08 -21.76 18.54
N ALA A 14 -15.25 -21.71 17.89
CA ALA A 14 -15.41 -20.99 16.63
C ALA A 14 -15.24 -19.47 16.80
N LEU A 15 -15.78 -18.89 17.87
CA LEU A 15 -15.58 -17.48 18.21
C LEU A 15 -14.11 -17.17 18.52
N VAL A 16 -13.44 -18.03 19.29
CA VAL A 16 -12.01 -17.92 19.57
C VAL A 16 -11.19 -17.98 18.28
N ALA A 17 -11.45 -18.98 17.42
CA ALA A 17 -10.75 -19.15 16.15
C ALA A 17 -10.91 -17.93 15.22
N VAL A 18 -12.10 -17.32 15.19
CA VAL A 18 -12.34 -16.07 14.45
C VAL A 18 -11.59 -14.90 15.07
N SER A 19 -11.47 -14.84 16.40
CA SER A 19 -10.70 -13.80 17.09
C SER A 19 -9.18 -14.00 17.10
N THR A 20 -8.68 -15.20 16.80
CA THR A 20 -7.25 -15.51 16.67
C THR A 20 -6.76 -15.52 15.22
N MET A 21 -7.54 -14.98 14.27
CA MET A 21 -7.06 -14.83 12.89
C MET A 21 -5.85 -13.87 12.89
N ALA A 22 -4.69 -14.41 12.53
CA ALA A 22 -3.51 -13.61 12.28
C ALA A 22 -3.77 -12.72 11.05
N HIS A 23 -3.52 -11.42 11.20
CA HIS A 23 -3.63 -10.47 10.11
C HIS A 23 -2.32 -10.51 9.32
N VAL A 24 -2.41 -10.58 7.99
CA VAL A 24 -1.25 -10.44 7.10
C VAL A 24 -1.15 -8.96 6.73
N GLY A 25 -0.02 -8.34 7.06
CA GLY A 25 0.29 -6.94 6.77
C GLY A 25 -0.17 -5.97 7.86
N SER A 26 0.80 -5.33 8.53
CA SER A 26 0.57 -4.08 9.27
C SER A 26 0.83 -2.90 8.34
N PRO A 27 -0.02 -1.86 8.33
CA PRO A 27 0.27 -0.64 7.58
C PRO A 27 1.40 0.18 8.22
N ASP A 28 1.74 -0.09 9.48
CA ASP A 28 2.75 0.67 10.22
C ASP A 28 4.16 0.18 9.84
N THR A 29 5.07 1.14 9.68
CA THR A 29 6.47 0.87 9.37
C THR A 29 7.32 0.96 10.63
N PHE A 30 8.18 -0.03 10.84
CA PHE A 30 9.17 -0.04 11.90
C PHE A 30 10.56 -0.20 11.29
N PHE A 31 11.51 0.60 11.77
CA PHE A 31 12.88 0.60 11.30
C PHE A 31 13.86 0.68 12.48
N VAL A 32 14.96 -0.05 12.37
CA VAL A 32 16.10 0.01 13.28
C VAL A 32 17.35 0.13 12.43
N GLY A 33 18.19 1.10 12.76
CA GLY A 33 19.45 1.36 12.07
C GLY A 33 20.13 2.59 12.63
N ASP A 34 21.09 3.13 11.89
CA ASP A 34 21.88 4.27 12.35
C ASP A 34 21.60 5.51 11.48
N ALA A 35 21.38 6.65 12.14
CA ALA A 35 21.43 7.97 11.52
C ALA A 35 22.81 8.57 11.80
N GLY A 36 23.80 8.18 11.00
CA GLY A 36 25.21 8.53 11.26
C GLY A 36 25.67 7.97 12.61
N PRO A 37 26.11 8.81 13.58
CA PRO A 37 26.59 8.34 14.88
C PRO A 37 25.45 8.03 15.88
N TYR A 38 24.18 8.20 15.49
CA TYR A 38 23.03 8.01 16.37
C TYR A 38 22.28 6.72 15.99
N PRO A 39 22.28 5.68 16.85
CA PRO A 39 21.43 4.52 16.62
C PRO A 39 19.96 4.90 16.88
N VAL A 40 19.12 4.65 15.88
CA VAL A 40 17.72 5.06 15.85
C VAL A 40 16.77 3.88 15.68
N ARG A 41 15.62 3.99 16.33
CA ARG A 41 14.44 3.18 16.07
C ARG A 41 13.31 4.10 15.67
N VAL A 42 12.79 3.91 14.46
CA VAL A 42 11.75 4.75 13.87
C VAL A 42 10.47 3.93 13.74
N SER A 43 9.35 4.50 14.19
CA SER A 43 8.02 3.96 13.94
C SER A 43 7.17 4.99 13.22
N VAL A 44 6.54 4.59 12.13
CA VAL A 44 5.65 5.43 11.32
C VAL A 44 4.27 4.79 11.34
N ARG A 45 3.30 5.52 11.90
CA ARG A 45 1.90 5.11 11.97
C ARG A 45 1.07 5.89 10.98
N LEU A 46 0.49 5.20 10.01
CA LEU A 46 -0.30 5.82 8.95
C LEU A 46 -1.77 6.00 9.38
N PRO A 47 -2.46 7.06 8.90
CA PRO A 47 -3.84 7.37 9.33
C PRO A 47 -4.93 6.51 8.65
N GLY A 48 -4.53 5.58 7.79
CA GLY A 48 -5.43 4.71 6.99
C GLY A 48 -6.12 5.40 5.80
N VAL A 49 -6.09 6.74 5.74
CA VAL A 49 -6.62 7.54 4.62
C VAL A 49 -5.51 8.34 3.95
N ILE A 50 -5.63 8.58 2.65
CA ILE A 50 -4.72 9.44 1.89
C ILE A 50 -5.57 10.42 1.05
N PRO A 51 -5.29 11.74 1.09
CA PRO A 51 -4.25 12.40 1.89
C PRO A 51 -4.49 12.32 3.40
N GLY A 52 -3.40 12.26 4.18
CA GLY A 52 -3.49 12.13 5.63
C GLY A 52 -2.19 12.42 6.37
N ARG A 53 -2.30 12.69 7.67
CA ARG A 53 -1.16 12.91 8.58
C ARG A 53 -0.74 11.61 9.25
N ALA A 54 0.49 11.19 9.00
CA ALA A 54 1.13 10.10 9.72
C ALA A 54 1.80 10.62 10.99
N GLN A 55 1.87 9.76 12.00
CA GLN A 55 2.66 10.00 13.21
C GLN A 55 4.00 9.32 13.04
N VAL A 56 5.09 10.08 13.20
CA VAL A 56 6.46 9.58 13.15
C VAL A 56 7.05 9.71 14.54
N SER A 57 7.57 8.61 15.08
CA SER A 57 8.32 8.60 16.33
C SER A 57 9.72 8.08 16.06
N VAL A 58 10.72 8.87 16.45
CA VAL A 58 12.14 8.57 16.34
C VAL A 58 12.68 8.41 17.75
N ARG A 59 13.13 7.22 18.11
CA ARG A 59 13.82 6.96 19.37
C ARG A 59 15.31 6.82 19.11
N ILE A 60 16.11 7.60 19.83
CA ILE A 60 17.55 7.37 19.93
C ILE A 60 17.77 6.25 20.96
N THR A 61 18.38 5.15 20.54
CA THR A 61 18.44 3.94 21.40
C THR A 61 19.63 3.92 22.34
N ASP A 62 20.65 4.75 22.11
CA ASP A 62 21.79 4.94 23.01
C ASP A 62 21.61 6.20 23.86
N ASP A 63 21.75 6.06 25.19
CA ASP A 63 21.48 7.12 26.16
C ASP A 63 22.53 8.25 26.13
N ALA A 64 23.77 7.97 25.73
CA ALA A 64 24.80 8.99 25.60
C ALA A 64 24.58 9.81 24.32
N ALA A 65 24.30 9.13 23.22
CA ALA A 65 23.95 9.74 21.94
C ALA A 65 22.66 10.57 22.06
N ALA A 66 21.65 10.09 22.78
CA ALA A 66 20.39 10.81 23.02
C ALA A 66 20.61 12.17 23.68
N ARG A 67 21.55 12.27 24.64
CA ARG A 67 21.92 13.55 25.30
C ARG A 67 22.69 14.48 24.38
N ALA A 68 23.34 13.95 23.35
CA ALA A 68 24.11 14.73 22.38
C ALA A 68 23.21 15.32 21.27
N VAL A 69 21.99 14.82 21.09
CA VAL A 69 21.06 15.31 20.05
C VAL A 69 20.60 16.73 20.34
N GLN A 70 20.68 17.58 19.33
CA GLN A 70 20.21 18.96 19.35
C GLN A 70 18.93 19.13 18.53
N HIS A 71 18.85 18.48 17.36
CA HIS A 71 17.71 18.61 16.48
C HIS A 71 17.43 17.30 15.74
N VAL A 72 16.14 16.98 15.57
CA VAL A 72 15.68 15.87 14.74
C VAL A 72 14.69 16.44 13.73
N THR A 73 14.88 16.12 12.45
CA THR A 73 13.93 16.46 11.39
C THR A 73 13.51 15.23 10.62
N VAL A 74 12.29 15.27 10.10
CA VAL A 74 11.76 14.23 9.23
C VAL A 74 11.26 14.83 7.92
N ARG A 75 11.54 14.16 6.81
CA ARG A 75 11.08 14.60 5.48
C ARG A 75 10.75 13.40 4.62
N ALA A 76 9.61 13.40 3.94
CA ALA A 76 9.24 12.34 3.01
C ALA A 76 9.55 12.76 1.58
N GLY A 77 10.26 11.91 0.84
CA GLY A 77 10.42 11.97 -0.61
C GLY A 77 9.70 10.80 -1.27
N GLN A 78 9.07 11.01 -2.42
CA GLN A 78 8.44 9.92 -3.18
C GLN A 78 9.51 9.07 -3.87
N TRP A 79 9.26 7.77 -4.06
CA TRP A 79 10.24 6.84 -4.62
C TRP A 79 10.82 7.27 -6.00
N ASN A 80 10.03 7.92 -6.85
CA ASN A 80 10.39 8.25 -8.23
C ASN A 80 10.99 9.65 -8.43
N VAL A 81 10.67 10.61 -7.55
CA VAL A 81 11.15 12.00 -7.63
C VAL A 81 11.98 12.42 -6.40
N GLY A 82 12.15 11.51 -5.44
CA GLY A 82 12.86 11.80 -4.21
C GLY A 82 12.23 12.99 -3.48
N ILE A 83 13.09 13.94 -3.10
CA ILE A 83 12.71 15.16 -2.38
C ILE A 83 12.35 16.33 -3.31
N ASP A 84 12.38 16.14 -4.62
CA ASP A 84 12.03 17.19 -5.57
C ASP A 84 10.54 17.52 -5.46
N GLY A 85 10.25 18.78 -5.13
CA GLY A 85 8.88 19.24 -4.85
C GLY A 85 8.31 18.76 -3.52
N ALA A 86 9.07 18.01 -2.71
CA ALA A 86 8.65 17.63 -1.37
C ALA A 86 8.64 18.86 -0.43
N PRO A 87 7.68 18.95 0.51
CA PRO A 87 7.69 19.98 1.56
C PRO A 87 9.03 20.03 2.30
N PRO A 88 9.39 21.17 2.92
CA PRO A 88 10.58 21.26 3.76
C PRO A 88 10.54 20.23 4.90
N PRO A 89 11.70 19.86 5.48
CA PRO A 89 11.74 18.98 6.65
C PRO A 89 10.88 19.52 7.80
N GLU A 90 10.15 18.63 8.46
CA GLU A 90 9.39 18.91 9.68
C GLU A 90 10.28 18.68 10.89
N ALA A 91 10.25 19.59 11.87
CA ALA A 91 11.00 19.44 13.11
C ALA A 91 10.28 18.46 14.04
N ALA A 92 10.98 17.44 14.51
CA ALA A 92 10.45 16.53 15.52
C ALA A 92 10.68 17.10 16.93
N VAL A 93 9.67 16.99 17.77
CA VAL A 93 9.67 17.53 19.13
C VAL A 93 9.94 16.41 20.12
N SER A 94 10.84 16.66 21.09
CA SER A 94 11.11 15.70 22.16
C SER A 94 9.84 15.41 22.98
N VAL A 95 9.58 14.14 23.27
CA VAL A 95 8.38 13.70 23.98
C VAL A 95 8.53 14.00 25.48
N PRO A 96 7.55 14.67 26.12
CA PRO A 96 7.59 14.91 27.56
C PRO A 96 7.72 13.59 28.35
N GLY A 97 8.71 13.51 29.24
CA GLY A 97 8.98 12.35 30.08
C GLY A 97 9.97 11.33 29.49
N ASP A 98 10.26 11.38 28.19
CA ASP A 98 11.32 10.56 27.57
C ASP A 98 12.10 11.39 26.52
N PRO A 99 13.21 12.03 26.91
CA PRO A 99 13.96 12.92 26.02
C PRO A 99 14.64 12.16 24.86
N ALA A 100 14.73 10.83 24.92
CA ALA A 100 15.29 10.02 23.85
C ALA A 100 14.29 9.77 22.71
N ILE A 101 13.02 10.16 22.87
CA ILE A 101 11.98 10.04 21.84
C ILE A 101 11.65 11.42 21.27
N TYR A 102 11.58 11.50 19.94
CA TYR A 102 11.16 12.67 19.19
C TYR A 102 9.94 12.31 18.34
N ALA A 103 8.89 13.13 18.40
CA ALA A 103 7.65 12.93 17.66
C ALA A 103 7.44 14.04 16.62
N ALA A 104 7.00 13.65 15.43
CA ALA A 104 6.62 14.55 14.35
C ALA A 104 5.35 14.05 13.66
N GLU A 105 4.68 14.94 12.94
CA GLU A 105 3.55 14.59 12.09
C GLU A 105 3.84 15.00 10.65
N LEU A 106 3.61 14.08 9.71
CA LEU A 106 3.96 14.30 8.31
C LEU A 106 2.78 14.00 7.39
N TRP A 107 2.54 14.90 6.44
CA TRP A 107 1.50 14.74 5.44
C TRP A 107 1.97 13.81 4.30
N PHE A 108 1.16 12.79 4.04
CA PHE A 108 1.25 11.96 2.84
C PHE A 108 0.10 12.32 1.92
N MET A 109 0.40 12.84 0.74
CA MET A 109 -0.59 13.40 -0.18
C MET A 109 -1.04 12.41 -1.25
N THR A 110 -0.17 11.47 -1.62
CA THR A 110 -0.42 10.49 -2.68
C THR A 110 -0.11 9.08 -2.20
N PRO A 111 -0.92 8.08 -2.61
CA PRO A 111 -0.63 6.69 -2.30
C PRO A 111 0.56 6.22 -3.13
N THR A 112 1.67 5.93 -2.47
CA THR A 112 2.91 5.43 -3.08
C THR A 112 3.93 5.03 -1.99
N SER A 113 5.09 4.56 -2.41
CA SER A 113 6.25 4.36 -1.53
C SER A 113 7.04 5.66 -1.37
N TYR A 114 7.52 5.88 -0.15
CA TYR A 114 8.28 7.05 0.24
C TYR A 114 9.59 6.65 0.90
N GLN A 115 10.60 7.48 0.67
CA GLN A 115 11.82 7.52 1.46
C GLN A 115 11.60 8.58 2.55
N LEU A 116 11.49 8.14 3.80
CA LEU A 116 11.42 9.03 4.96
C LEU A 116 12.84 9.27 5.45
N PHE A 117 13.36 10.46 5.19
CA PHE A 117 14.63 10.94 5.69
C PHE A 117 14.46 11.37 7.14
N VAL A 118 15.18 10.72 8.05
CA VAL A 118 15.27 11.09 9.47
C VAL A 118 16.67 11.64 9.69
N ASN A 119 16.77 12.97 9.79
CA ASN A 119 18.05 13.63 10.06
C ASN A 119 18.17 13.91 11.55
N VAL A 120 19.30 13.50 12.13
CA VAL A 120 19.66 13.75 13.51
C VAL A 120 20.92 14.61 13.52
N ASP A 121 20.84 15.76 14.17
CA ASP A 121 21.95 16.67 14.39
C ASP A 121 22.24 16.75 15.89
N GLY A 122 23.51 16.75 16.25
CA GLY A 122 23.96 16.79 17.64
C GLY A 122 25.47 16.94 17.77
N ALA A 123 25.96 16.85 19.01
CA ALA A 123 27.36 17.09 19.34
C ALA A 123 28.35 16.12 18.67
N HIS A 124 27.89 14.94 18.24
CA HIS A 124 28.72 13.95 17.53
C HIS A 124 28.72 14.15 16.00
N GLY A 125 28.11 15.23 15.50
CA GLY A 125 27.91 15.50 14.09
C GLY A 125 26.49 15.21 13.63
N ALA A 126 26.24 15.38 12.32
CA ALA A 126 24.96 15.11 11.69
C ALA A 126 24.93 13.72 11.04
N GLY A 127 23.75 13.09 11.02
CA GLY A 127 23.53 11.81 10.38
C GLY A 127 22.10 11.66 9.87
N THR A 128 21.92 10.81 8.87
CA THR A 128 20.62 10.56 8.23
C THR A 128 20.34 9.07 8.16
N ALA A 129 19.16 8.67 8.60
CA ALA A 129 18.59 7.36 8.30
C ALA A 129 17.50 7.52 7.25
N VAL A 130 17.41 6.57 6.30
CA VAL A 130 16.36 6.54 5.28
C VAL A 130 15.44 5.36 5.56
N VAL A 131 14.19 5.67 5.90
CA VAL A 131 13.17 4.69 6.28
C VAL A 131 12.20 4.50 5.11
N PRO A 132 12.06 3.28 4.55
CA PRO A 132 11.08 3.02 3.50
C PRO A 132 9.67 3.01 4.10
N VAL A 133 8.82 3.95 3.71
CA VAL A 133 7.44 4.08 4.19
C VAL A 133 6.47 3.83 3.05
N LEU A 134 5.54 2.91 3.26
CA LEU A 134 4.51 2.57 2.29
C LEU A 134 3.21 3.28 2.62
N ALA A 135 2.90 4.39 1.95
CA ALA A 135 1.66 5.11 2.17
C ALA A 135 0.53 4.53 1.29
N LEU A 136 -0.40 3.80 1.91
CA LEU A 136 -1.59 3.26 1.26
C LEU A 136 -2.87 3.70 1.96
N ALA A 137 -3.95 3.84 1.19
CA ALA A 137 -5.28 4.03 1.74
C ALA A 137 -5.86 2.66 2.14
N THR A 138 -6.06 2.41 3.42
CA THR A 138 -6.63 1.16 3.96
C THR A 138 -8.06 1.33 4.47
N GLU A 139 -8.50 2.58 4.68
CA GLU A 139 -9.80 2.92 5.21
C GLU A 139 -10.48 4.05 4.42
N GLN A 140 -11.80 4.15 4.57
CA GLN A 140 -12.59 5.31 4.17
C GLN A 140 -13.33 5.85 5.40
N ARG A 141 -13.24 7.14 5.66
CA ARG A 141 -13.98 7.77 6.75
C ARG A 141 -15.40 8.10 6.28
N GLY A 142 -16.39 7.54 6.96
CA GLY A 142 -17.78 7.89 6.74
C GLY A 142 -18.10 9.29 7.27
N MET A 143 -19.02 9.99 6.61
CA MET A 143 -19.59 11.22 7.16
C MET A 143 -20.39 10.90 8.43
N SER A 144 -20.22 11.71 9.48
CA SER A 144 -21.03 11.55 10.69
C SER A 144 -22.50 11.82 10.37
N ARG A 145 -23.41 11.09 11.03
CA ARG A 145 -24.86 11.22 10.79
C ARG A 145 -25.38 12.63 11.07
N SER A 146 -24.84 13.29 12.09
CA SER A 146 -25.20 14.66 12.45
C SER A 146 -24.80 15.67 11.37
N LEU A 147 -23.56 15.59 10.87
CA LEU A 147 -23.11 16.44 9.78
C LEU A 147 -23.93 16.19 8.51
N GLY A 148 -24.20 14.93 8.19
CA GLY A 148 -25.05 14.56 7.06
C GLY A 148 -26.45 15.16 7.15
N LEU A 149 -27.07 15.13 8.34
CA LEU A 149 -28.38 15.74 8.58
C LEU A 149 -28.34 17.26 8.40
N ILE A 150 -27.33 17.93 8.95
CA ILE A 150 -27.16 19.39 8.83
C ILE A 150 -27.01 19.79 7.36
N LEU A 151 -26.15 19.09 6.60
CA LEU A 151 -25.95 19.35 5.18
C LEU A 151 -27.21 19.06 4.36
N ALA A 152 -27.96 18.02 4.69
CA ALA A 152 -29.24 17.74 4.04
C ALA A 152 -30.27 18.85 4.31
N ALA A 153 -30.37 19.34 5.55
CA ALA A 153 -31.27 20.43 5.90
C ALA A 153 -30.88 21.74 5.18
N LEU A 154 -29.59 22.08 5.13
CA LEU A 154 -29.08 23.21 4.36
C LEU A 154 -29.35 23.04 2.86
N GLY A 155 -29.18 21.83 2.32
CA GLY A 155 -29.50 21.52 0.93
C GLY A 155 -30.98 21.72 0.60
N VAL A 156 -31.88 21.28 1.48
CA VAL A 156 -33.33 21.52 1.35
C VAL A 156 -33.63 23.02 1.45
N PHE A 157 -33.03 23.72 2.40
CA PHE A 157 -33.20 25.17 2.56
C PHE A 157 -32.77 25.93 1.29
N LEU A 158 -31.60 25.61 0.73
CA LEU A 158 -31.11 26.22 -0.52
C LEU A 158 -32.01 25.87 -1.70
N GLY A 159 -32.49 24.63 -1.79
CA GLY A 159 -33.45 24.20 -2.81
C GLY A 159 -34.75 25.00 -2.76
N VAL A 160 -35.37 25.09 -1.58
CA VAL A 160 -36.60 25.88 -1.35
C VAL A 160 -36.33 27.37 -1.60
N GLY A 161 -35.18 27.90 -1.17
CA GLY A 161 -34.77 29.27 -1.40
C GLY A 161 -34.68 29.59 -2.91
N MET A 162 -34.02 28.74 -3.68
CA MET A 162 -33.94 28.86 -5.15
C MET A 162 -35.33 28.87 -5.79
N LEU A 163 -36.20 27.93 -5.42
CA LEU A 163 -37.58 27.88 -5.93
C LEU A 163 -38.37 29.15 -5.57
N THR A 164 -38.15 29.68 -4.37
CA THR A 164 -38.80 30.92 -3.92
C THR A 164 -38.31 32.13 -4.71
N ILE A 165 -37.01 32.23 -4.98
CA ILE A 165 -36.39 33.30 -5.78
C ILE A 165 -36.89 33.26 -7.22
N VAL A 166 -36.93 32.09 -7.86
CA VAL A 166 -37.46 31.96 -9.23
C VAL A 166 -38.96 32.29 -9.25
N GLY A 167 -39.71 31.78 -8.28
CA GLY A 167 -41.14 32.04 -8.15
C GLY A 167 -41.47 33.52 -7.98
N SER A 168 -40.78 34.22 -7.06
CA SER A 168 -40.96 35.65 -6.85
C SER A 168 -40.46 36.46 -8.05
N GLY A 169 -39.31 36.08 -8.63
CA GLY A 169 -38.73 36.72 -9.81
C GLY A 169 -39.70 36.72 -10.99
N VAL A 170 -40.26 35.57 -11.37
CA VAL A 170 -41.21 35.49 -12.49
C VAL A 170 -42.55 36.17 -12.16
N ARG A 171 -42.98 36.13 -10.90
CA ARG A 171 -44.27 36.68 -10.46
C ARG A 171 -44.25 38.21 -10.36
N GLU A 172 -43.16 38.79 -9.84
CA GLU A 172 -43.15 40.16 -9.30
C GLU A 172 -42.04 41.08 -9.84
N SER A 173 -40.98 40.57 -10.46
CA SER A 173 -39.78 41.39 -10.80
C SER A 173 -40.01 42.64 -11.66
N VAL A 174 -41.09 42.67 -12.44
CA VAL A 174 -41.42 43.77 -13.39
C VAL A 174 -42.60 44.62 -12.89
N LEU A 175 -43.18 44.29 -11.74
CA LEU A 175 -44.31 45.04 -11.19
C LEU A 175 -43.81 46.21 -10.34
N LYS A 176 -44.56 47.31 -10.36
CA LYS A 176 -44.34 48.42 -9.42
C LYS A 176 -44.68 47.96 -7.99
N PRO A 177 -44.03 48.53 -6.97
CA PRO A 177 -44.38 48.26 -5.57
C PRO A 177 -45.88 48.50 -5.31
N GLY A 178 -46.52 47.57 -4.61
CA GLY A 178 -47.95 47.64 -4.27
C GLY A 178 -48.92 47.07 -5.31
N VAL A 179 -48.46 46.68 -6.51
CA VAL A 179 -49.32 46.07 -7.53
C VAL A 179 -49.45 44.57 -7.33
N VAL A 180 -50.69 44.07 -7.23
CA VAL A 180 -50.97 42.64 -7.06
C VAL A 180 -50.78 41.88 -8.39
N PRO A 181 -50.05 40.75 -8.42
CA PRO A 181 -49.84 39.97 -9.64
C PRO A 181 -51.15 39.39 -10.22
N ASP A 182 -51.33 39.50 -11.54
CA ASP A 182 -52.47 38.90 -12.25
C ASP A 182 -52.42 37.35 -12.27
N ALA A 183 -53.53 36.72 -12.70
CA ALA A 183 -53.64 35.26 -12.73
C ALA A 183 -52.66 34.60 -13.73
N GLN A 184 -52.34 35.28 -14.84
CA GLN A 184 -51.43 34.75 -15.86
C GLN A 184 -49.99 34.68 -15.33
N ARG A 185 -49.52 35.72 -14.63
CA ARG A 185 -48.22 35.78 -13.96
C ARG A 185 -48.10 34.72 -12.87
N ARG A 186 -49.16 34.53 -12.06
CA ARG A 186 -49.19 33.44 -11.06
C ARG A 186 -49.06 32.07 -11.71
N ARG A 187 -49.72 31.82 -12.84
CA ARG A 187 -49.59 30.55 -13.59
C ARG A 187 -48.17 30.38 -14.16
N LYS A 188 -47.61 31.42 -14.81
CA LYS A 188 -46.23 31.38 -15.34
C LYS A 188 -45.21 31.14 -14.23
N ALA A 189 -45.35 31.78 -13.07
CA ALA A 189 -44.48 31.56 -11.92
C ALA A 189 -44.56 30.11 -11.40
N ARG A 190 -45.76 29.52 -11.29
CA ARG A 190 -45.90 28.10 -10.91
C ARG A 190 -45.26 27.16 -11.93
N MET A 191 -45.42 27.44 -13.23
CA MET A 191 -44.76 26.67 -14.29
C MET A 191 -43.24 26.78 -14.21
N ALA A 192 -42.71 27.98 -13.98
CA ALA A 192 -41.28 28.21 -13.81
C ALA A 192 -40.73 27.50 -12.58
N VAL A 193 -41.41 27.59 -11.42
CA VAL A 193 -41.05 26.86 -10.20
C VAL A 193 -41.08 25.35 -10.43
N GLY A 194 -42.10 24.83 -11.11
CA GLY A 194 -42.18 23.41 -11.45
C GLY A 194 -41.01 22.97 -12.35
N ALA A 195 -40.69 23.75 -13.38
CA ALA A 195 -39.55 23.48 -14.25
C ALA A 195 -38.21 23.53 -13.47
N THR A 196 -37.99 24.55 -12.63
CA THR A 196 -36.80 24.65 -11.78
C THR A 196 -36.71 23.49 -10.79
N ALA A 197 -37.83 23.07 -10.19
CA ALA A 197 -37.85 21.93 -9.27
C ALA A 197 -37.43 20.63 -9.97
N ILE A 198 -37.87 20.42 -11.22
CA ILE A 198 -37.43 19.28 -12.03
C ILE A 198 -35.92 19.35 -12.28
N VAL A 199 -35.40 20.51 -12.69
CA VAL A 199 -33.95 20.69 -12.93
C VAL A 199 -33.14 20.43 -11.68
N VAL A 200 -33.54 21.00 -10.53
CA VAL A 200 -32.87 20.77 -9.24
C VAL A 200 -32.92 19.29 -8.85
N ALA A 201 -34.07 18.63 -9.01
CA ALA A 201 -34.21 17.20 -8.71
C ALA A 201 -33.29 16.34 -9.58
N VAL A 202 -33.21 16.63 -10.89
CA VAL A 202 -32.30 15.94 -11.82
C VAL A 202 -30.83 16.17 -11.44
N MET A 203 -30.46 17.40 -11.07
CA MET A 203 -29.10 17.71 -10.61
C MET A 203 -28.74 16.97 -9.31
N LEU A 204 -29.64 16.95 -8.32
CA LEU A 204 -29.42 16.25 -7.06
C LEU A 204 -29.32 14.73 -7.28
N TRP A 205 -30.22 14.16 -8.10
CA TRP A 205 -30.18 12.75 -8.44
C TRP A 205 -28.91 12.38 -9.22
N GLY A 206 -28.57 13.15 -10.24
CA GLY A 206 -27.37 12.93 -11.06
C GLY A 206 -26.09 13.08 -10.23
N GLY A 207 -26.00 14.11 -9.39
CA GLY A 207 -24.89 14.31 -8.46
C GLY A 207 -24.75 13.17 -7.46
N SER A 208 -25.87 12.69 -6.88
CA SER A 208 -25.86 11.53 -5.98
C SER A 208 -25.37 10.27 -6.69
N ARG A 209 -25.86 9.99 -7.90
CA ARG A 209 -25.43 8.82 -8.69
C ARG A 209 -23.95 8.89 -9.05
N TRP A 210 -23.47 10.06 -9.42
CA TRP A 210 -22.06 10.29 -9.73
C TRP A 210 -21.15 10.07 -8.51
N TRP A 211 -21.49 10.66 -7.36
CA TRP A 211 -20.73 10.45 -6.12
C TRP A 211 -20.74 8.99 -5.64
N THR A 212 -21.85 8.27 -5.80
CA THR A 212 -21.90 6.84 -5.50
C THR A 212 -20.97 6.04 -6.42
N ALA A 213 -20.95 6.34 -7.71
CA ALA A 213 -20.04 5.70 -8.66
C ALA A 213 -18.57 5.98 -8.32
N GLU A 214 -18.23 7.21 -7.92
CA GLU A 214 -16.88 7.57 -7.47
C GLU A 214 -16.48 6.80 -6.20
N ALA A 215 -17.38 6.73 -5.20
CA ALA A 215 -17.13 5.98 -3.98
C ALA A 215 -16.95 4.48 -4.22
N GLU A 216 -17.74 3.90 -5.14
CA GLU A 216 -17.59 2.52 -5.59
C GLU A 216 -16.26 2.31 -6.30
N SER A 217 -15.90 3.17 -7.26
CA SER A 217 -14.62 3.13 -7.98
C SER A 217 -13.44 3.17 -7.01
N TYR A 218 -13.44 4.11 -6.07
CA TYR A 218 -12.39 4.24 -5.06
C TYR A 218 -12.28 2.99 -4.19
N ARG A 219 -13.40 2.45 -3.68
CA ARG A 219 -13.42 1.21 -2.87
C ARG A 219 -12.90 0.00 -3.64
N ASN A 220 -13.19 -0.04 -4.94
CA ASN A 220 -12.93 -1.16 -5.81
C ASN A 220 -11.51 -1.19 -6.38
N THR A 221 -10.87 -0.02 -6.44
CA THR A 221 -9.62 0.21 -7.15
C THR A 221 -8.56 0.72 -6.19
N VAL A 222 -8.78 1.87 -5.54
CA VAL A 222 -7.76 2.60 -4.74
C VAL A 222 -7.56 2.00 -3.35
N LEU A 223 -8.64 1.57 -2.69
CA LEU A 223 -8.54 1.02 -1.34
C LEU A 223 -7.68 -0.25 -1.33
N TYR A 224 -6.65 -0.24 -0.48
CA TYR A 224 -5.76 -1.37 -0.33
C TYR A 224 -6.51 -2.56 0.27
N ARG A 225 -6.26 -3.69 -0.37
CA ARG A 225 -6.62 -5.05 0.04
C ARG A 225 -5.65 -5.97 -0.70
N PRO A 226 -5.21 -7.10 -0.10
CA PRO A 226 -4.39 -8.08 -0.80
C PRO A 226 -5.01 -8.45 -2.15
N PHE A 227 -4.18 -8.76 -3.16
CA PHE A 227 -4.70 -9.20 -4.44
C PHE A 227 -5.46 -10.52 -4.32
N ASP A 228 -6.59 -10.62 -5.01
CA ASP A 228 -7.25 -11.91 -5.22
C ASP A 228 -6.28 -12.83 -5.98
N SER A 229 -5.93 -13.96 -5.36
CA SER A 229 -4.88 -14.85 -5.84
C SER A 229 -5.38 -16.28 -5.83
N ARG A 230 -5.04 -17.06 -6.86
CA ARG A 230 -5.46 -18.46 -7.00
C ARG A 230 -4.24 -19.33 -7.20
N ALA A 231 -4.21 -20.47 -6.51
CA ALA A 231 -3.16 -21.46 -6.67
C ALA A 231 -3.76 -22.79 -7.12
N ALA A 232 -3.10 -23.43 -8.07
CA ALA A 232 -3.45 -24.77 -8.54
C ALA A 232 -2.17 -25.59 -8.67
N VAL A 233 -2.28 -26.90 -8.43
CA VAL A 233 -1.19 -27.85 -8.65
C VAL A 233 -1.64 -28.82 -9.74
N ARG A 234 -0.78 -29.03 -10.72
CA ARG A 234 -0.98 -29.96 -11.84
C ARG A 234 0.21 -30.91 -11.94
N ASP A 235 -0.06 -32.15 -12.33
CA ASP A 235 1.00 -33.07 -12.72
C ASP A 235 1.26 -32.89 -14.23
N ASP A 236 2.50 -32.61 -14.60
CA ASP A 236 2.97 -32.32 -15.95
C ASP A 236 4.22 -33.16 -16.25
N ALA A 237 4.05 -34.18 -17.09
CA ALA A 237 5.12 -35.11 -17.50
C ALA A 237 5.93 -35.70 -16.32
N GLY A 238 5.25 -36.06 -15.23
CA GLY A 238 5.87 -36.64 -14.02
C GLY A 238 6.48 -35.61 -13.06
N ARG A 239 6.40 -34.31 -13.39
CA ARG A 239 6.70 -33.21 -12.46
C ARG A 239 5.42 -32.65 -11.90
N ARG A 240 5.45 -32.20 -10.65
CA ARG A 240 4.35 -31.48 -10.05
C ARG A 240 4.62 -29.99 -10.17
N VAL A 241 3.75 -29.28 -10.87
CA VAL A 241 3.89 -27.84 -11.10
C VAL A 241 2.77 -27.12 -10.35
N LEU A 242 3.15 -26.15 -9.52
CA LEU A 242 2.22 -25.19 -8.94
C LEU A 242 2.16 -23.97 -9.83
N THR A 243 0.94 -23.55 -10.17
CA THR A 243 0.64 -22.27 -10.80
C THR A 243 -0.03 -21.35 -9.77
N LEU A 244 0.55 -20.17 -9.53
CA LEU A 244 -0.06 -19.09 -8.77
C LEU A 244 -0.45 -17.96 -9.73
N GLU A 245 -1.73 -17.58 -9.72
CA GLU A 245 -2.29 -16.50 -10.54
C GLU A 245 -2.71 -15.32 -9.67
N ILE A 246 -2.40 -14.11 -10.12
CA ILE A 246 -2.96 -12.86 -9.59
C ILE A 246 -4.24 -12.57 -10.38
N HIS A 247 -5.39 -12.91 -9.81
CA HIS A 247 -6.71 -12.75 -10.41
C HIS A 247 -7.40 -11.48 -9.88
N ASP A 248 -6.69 -10.35 -9.88
CA ASP A 248 -7.21 -9.07 -9.39
C ASP A 248 -7.28 -8.02 -10.51
N ARG A 249 -8.45 -7.42 -10.72
CA ARG A 249 -8.64 -6.37 -11.73
C ARG A 249 -7.74 -5.14 -11.55
N ARG A 250 -7.16 -4.95 -10.35
CA ARG A 250 -6.22 -3.87 -10.04
C ARG A 250 -4.81 -4.19 -10.54
N TRP A 251 -4.55 -5.41 -11.00
CA TRP A 251 -3.29 -5.84 -11.54
C TRP A 251 -3.48 -6.40 -12.96
N THR A 252 -3.07 -5.62 -13.95
CA THR A 252 -3.07 -6.02 -15.37
C THR A 252 -1.66 -6.22 -15.92
N GLY A 253 -0.65 -6.22 -15.03
CA GLY A 253 0.78 -6.20 -15.40
C GLY A 253 1.28 -4.87 -15.97
N THR A 254 0.41 -3.88 -16.05
CA THR A 254 0.71 -2.52 -16.51
C THR A 254 0.32 -1.52 -15.44
N PRO A 255 1.08 -0.42 -15.26
CA PRO A 255 0.74 0.56 -14.24
C PRO A 255 -0.62 1.21 -14.50
N LEU A 256 -1.55 0.98 -13.58
CA LEU A 256 -2.84 1.66 -13.58
C LEU A 256 -2.70 3.01 -12.87
N PRO A 257 -3.06 4.14 -13.51
CA PRO A 257 -2.89 5.47 -12.92
C PRO A 257 -3.56 5.64 -11.55
N ALA A 258 -4.69 4.94 -11.33
CA ALA A 258 -5.50 5.05 -10.11
C ALA A 258 -4.91 4.35 -8.88
N VAL A 259 -4.20 3.22 -9.06
CA VAL A 259 -3.62 2.43 -7.96
C VAL A 259 -2.11 2.57 -7.83
N ARG A 260 -1.45 3.10 -8.86
CA ARG A 260 0.00 3.31 -8.92
C ARG A 260 0.84 2.06 -8.61
N TYR A 261 0.28 0.86 -8.73
CA TYR A 261 1.07 -0.36 -8.81
C TYR A 261 1.92 -0.27 -10.08
N ASN A 262 3.23 -0.38 -9.93
CA ASN A 262 4.18 -0.44 -11.03
C ASN A 262 4.61 -1.88 -11.31
N ALA A 263 5.50 -2.06 -12.29
CA ALA A 263 6.00 -3.39 -12.65
C ALA A 263 6.59 -4.10 -11.42
N LEU A 264 6.59 -5.42 -11.46
CA LEU A 264 7.24 -6.21 -10.41
C LEU A 264 8.75 -6.10 -10.56
N MET A 265 9.43 -5.98 -9.44
CA MET A 265 10.88 -5.92 -9.34
C MET A 265 11.38 -7.20 -8.67
N PRO A 266 12.50 -7.79 -9.14
CA PRO A 266 13.07 -8.94 -8.48
C PRO A 266 13.68 -8.57 -7.12
N ASP A 267 13.41 -9.40 -6.12
CA ASP A 267 14.14 -9.43 -4.87
C ASP A 267 15.22 -10.53 -4.94
N HIS A 268 16.48 -10.16 -4.73
CA HIS A 268 17.64 -11.04 -4.93
C HIS A 268 17.62 -11.87 -6.24
N GLY A 269 17.09 -11.28 -7.32
CA GLY A 269 16.99 -11.91 -8.64
C GLY A 269 15.77 -12.81 -8.84
N LYS A 270 14.83 -12.86 -7.88
CA LYS A 270 13.58 -13.63 -7.95
C LYS A 270 12.38 -12.69 -7.90
N LEU A 271 11.40 -12.89 -8.79
CA LEU A 271 10.19 -12.05 -8.80
C LEU A 271 9.23 -12.35 -7.64
N MET A 272 9.38 -13.51 -7.01
CA MET A 272 8.51 -13.95 -5.94
C MET A 272 9.23 -14.93 -5.01
N HIS A 273 9.01 -14.75 -3.71
CA HIS A 273 9.28 -15.77 -2.70
C HIS A 273 7.96 -16.41 -2.30
N LEU A 274 7.79 -17.69 -2.66
CA LEU A 274 6.56 -18.43 -2.44
C LEU A 274 6.73 -19.44 -1.32
N PHE A 275 5.86 -19.40 -0.33
CA PHE A 275 5.85 -20.31 0.80
C PHE A 275 4.58 -21.16 0.79
N LEU A 276 4.74 -22.47 0.94
CA LEU A 276 3.66 -23.42 1.15
C LEU A 276 3.73 -23.94 2.57
N VAL A 277 2.62 -23.88 3.31
CA VAL A 277 2.52 -24.39 4.69
C VAL A 277 1.33 -25.35 4.77
N ARG A 278 1.55 -26.60 5.19
CA ARG A 278 0.46 -27.58 5.29
C ARG A 278 -0.47 -27.23 6.46
N GLU A 279 -1.76 -27.15 6.20
CA GLU A 279 -2.79 -26.94 7.24
C GLU A 279 -3.64 -28.21 7.42
N PRO A 280 -4.16 -28.47 8.64
CA PRO A 280 -3.93 -27.72 9.88
C PRO A 280 -2.65 -28.14 10.63
N GLY A 281 -1.93 -29.16 10.13
CA GLY A 281 -0.82 -29.79 10.86
C GLY A 281 0.42 -28.91 11.06
N LEU A 282 0.64 -27.90 10.20
CA LEU A 282 1.82 -27.03 10.20
C LEU A 282 3.15 -27.81 10.20
N ASP A 283 3.14 -29.00 9.61
CA ASP A 283 4.18 -30.02 9.73
C ASP A 283 4.86 -30.34 8.38
N ALA A 284 4.53 -29.59 7.33
CA ALA A 284 5.24 -29.59 6.06
C ALA A 284 5.33 -28.18 5.47
N PHE A 285 6.48 -27.86 4.88
CA PHE A 285 6.82 -26.55 4.36
C PHE A 285 7.63 -26.63 3.07
N ALA A 286 7.42 -25.69 2.15
CA ALA A 286 8.31 -25.47 1.02
C ALA A 286 8.48 -23.97 0.74
N HIS A 287 9.70 -23.59 0.36
CA HIS A 287 10.04 -22.27 -0.17
C HIS A 287 10.43 -22.41 -1.65
N LEU A 288 9.68 -21.76 -2.53
CA LEU A 288 9.83 -21.82 -3.98
C LEU A 288 10.07 -20.43 -4.55
N HIS A 289 10.68 -20.39 -5.73
CA HIS A 289 10.89 -19.16 -6.50
C HIS A 289 10.22 -19.32 -7.87
N PRO A 290 8.90 -19.09 -7.97
CA PRO A 290 8.18 -19.34 -9.21
C PRO A 290 8.55 -18.31 -10.29
N VAL A 291 8.51 -18.76 -11.54
CA VAL A 291 8.86 -17.96 -12.71
C VAL A 291 7.59 -17.47 -13.38
N ALA A 292 7.54 -16.17 -13.67
CA ALA A 292 6.41 -15.57 -14.35
C ALA A 292 6.28 -16.12 -15.79
N HIS A 293 5.05 -16.40 -16.24
CA HIS A 293 4.79 -16.83 -17.61
C HIS A 293 5.12 -15.73 -18.62
N THR A 294 4.90 -14.47 -18.23
CA THR A 294 5.15 -13.28 -19.05
C THR A 294 5.72 -12.16 -18.18
N PRO A 295 6.37 -11.14 -18.77
CA PRO A 295 6.84 -9.96 -18.02
C PRO A 295 5.74 -9.21 -17.26
N ALA A 296 4.47 -9.39 -17.65
CA ALA A 296 3.31 -8.82 -16.95
C ALA A 296 3.09 -9.41 -15.55
N GLY A 297 3.68 -10.57 -15.24
CA GLY A 297 3.63 -11.16 -13.89
C GLY A 297 2.21 -11.45 -13.41
N LEU A 298 1.36 -12.00 -14.29
CA LEU A 298 -0.03 -12.37 -13.95
C LEU A 298 -0.15 -13.81 -13.42
N ALA A 299 0.73 -14.69 -13.88
CA ALA A 299 0.77 -16.10 -13.51
C ALA A 299 2.22 -16.56 -13.37
N PHE A 300 2.48 -17.41 -12.39
CA PHE A 300 3.82 -17.89 -12.03
C PHE A 300 3.81 -19.40 -11.80
N ASP A 301 4.79 -20.10 -12.36
CA ASP A 301 4.95 -21.55 -12.19
C ASP A 301 6.19 -21.88 -11.35
N ALA A 302 6.07 -22.86 -10.45
CA ALA A 302 7.20 -23.49 -9.77
C ALA A 302 7.03 -25.01 -9.72
N ASP A 303 8.14 -25.72 -9.85
CA ASP A 303 8.20 -27.14 -9.52
C ASP A 303 8.00 -27.33 -8.01
N VAL A 304 7.05 -28.19 -7.65
CA VAL A 304 6.73 -28.53 -6.27
C VAL A 304 7.58 -29.73 -5.87
N PRO A 305 8.40 -29.64 -4.81
CA PRO A 305 9.16 -30.79 -4.31
C PRO A 305 8.19 -31.89 -3.80
N PRO A 306 8.67 -33.11 -3.55
CA PRO A 306 7.86 -34.14 -2.91
C PRO A 306 7.30 -33.63 -1.57
N LEU A 307 6.03 -33.27 -1.58
CA LEU A 307 5.29 -32.79 -0.42
C LEU A 307 4.25 -33.83 -0.02
N PRO A 308 4.04 -34.06 1.29
CA PRO A 308 2.94 -34.87 1.77
C PRO A 308 1.60 -34.43 1.18
N GLN A 309 0.69 -35.38 1.00
CA GLN A 309 -0.68 -35.05 0.65
C GLN A 309 -1.28 -34.11 1.71
N GLY A 310 -2.07 -33.14 1.25
CA GLY A 310 -2.86 -32.28 2.12
C GLY A 310 -3.18 -30.93 1.52
N ARG A 311 -3.90 -30.13 2.29
CA ARG A 311 -4.19 -28.74 1.96
C ARG A 311 -3.03 -27.86 2.43
N TYR A 312 -2.59 -26.96 1.57
CA TYR A 312 -1.54 -26.00 1.85
C TYR A 312 -2.09 -24.58 1.79
N ARG A 313 -1.66 -23.76 2.74
CA ARG A 313 -1.74 -22.32 2.62
C ARG A 313 -0.54 -21.81 1.85
N VAL A 314 -0.79 -20.89 0.93
CA VAL A 314 0.21 -20.34 0.02
C VAL A 314 0.39 -18.86 0.32
N TYR A 315 1.63 -18.42 0.51
CA TYR A 315 2.01 -17.02 0.70
C TYR A 315 3.06 -16.65 -0.34
N GLY A 316 2.77 -15.69 -1.21
CA GLY A 316 3.68 -15.24 -2.26
C GLY A 316 4.08 -13.79 -2.06
N ASP A 317 5.31 -13.53 -1.66
CA ASP A 317 5.80 -12.17 -1.50
C ASP A 317 6.28 -11.62 -2.85
N ILE A 318 5.70 -10.48 -3.24
CA ILE A 318 6.06 -9.73 -4.44
C ILE A 318 6.47 -8.31 -4.07
N VAL A 319 7.37 -7.76 -4.86
CA VAL A 319 7.84 -6.38 -4.72
C VAL A 319 7.57 -5.65 -6.02
N HIS A 320 6.99 -4.46 -5.93
CA HIS A 320 6.86 -3.55 -7.06
C HIS A 320 8.09 -2.64 -7.14
N GLU A 321 8.39 -2.10 -8.33
CA GLU A 321 9.50 -1.17 -8.57
C GLU A 321 9.53 0.06 -7.65
N SER A 322 8.39 0.41 -7.05
CA SER A 322 8.32 1.50 -6.07
C SER A 322 8.94 1.13 -4.72
N GLY A 323 9.34 -0.13 -4.53
CA GLY A 323 9.69 -0.70 -3.22
C GLY A 323 8.48 -1.13 -2.41
N TYR A 324 7.28 -1.08 -3.00
CA TYR A 324 6.07 -1.58 -2.37
C TYR A 324 6.09 -3.11 -2.35
N ALA A 325 6.16 -3.71 -1.16
CA ALA A 325 6.05 -5.14 -0.97
C ALA A 325 4.64 -5.53 -0.50
N GLN A 326 4.10 -6.64 -1.04
CA GLN A 326 2.86 -7.23 -0.57
C GLN A 326 2.86 -8.75 -0.68
N THR A 327 2.10 -9.38 0.19
CA THR A 327 1.94 -10.84 0.25
C THR A 327 0.63 -11.25 -0.42
N LEU A 328 0.75 -12.08 -1.46
CA LEU A 328 -0.34 -12.82 -2.07
C LEU A 328 -0.72 -13.98 -1.16
N VAL A 329 -2.01 -14.26 -1.02
CA VAL A 329 -2.51 -15.36 -0.17
C VAL A 329 -3.45 -16.24 -0.97
N ALA A 330 -3.19 -17.54 -0.98
CA ALA A 330 -4.05 -18.54 -1.62
C ALA A 330 -4.09 -19.85 -0.80
N SER A 331 -4.83 -20.84 -1.31
CA SER A 331 -4.78 -22.22 -0.82
C SER A 331 -4.68 -23.17 -2.00
N VAL A 332 -4.05 -24.31 -1.80
CA VAL A 332 -3.94 -25.35 -2.82
C VAL A 332 -3.96 -26.73 -2.18
N ASP A 333 -4.60 -27.68 -2.85
CA ASP A 333 -4.57 -29.09 -2.43
C ASP A 333 -3.46 -29.82 -3.18
N VAL A 334 -2.57 -30.45 -2.43
CA VAL A 334 -1.49 -31.28 -2.96
C VAL A 334 -1.94 -32.73 -2.87
N ALA A 335 -2.08 -33.37 -4.04
CA ALA A 335 -2.40 -34.78 -4.17
C ALA A 335 -1.27 -35.67 -3.61
N PRO A 336 -1.53 -36.93 -3.25
CA PRO A 336 -0.45 -37.84 -2.88
C PRO A 336 0.52 -37.98 -4.05
N ALA A 337 1.81 -38.18 -3.74
CA ALA A 337 2.78 -38.47 -4.79
C ALA A 337 2.35 -39.75 -5.51
N THR A 338 2.11 -39.70 -6.81
CA THR A 338 1.88 -40.92 -7.58
C THR A 338 3.19 -41.69 -7.58
N SER A 339 3.21 -42.86 -6.95
CA SER A 339 4.32 -43.79 -7.05
C SER A 339 4.49 -44.18 -8.52
N HIS A 340 5.39 -43.52 -9.25
CA HIS A 340 5.94 -44.12 -10.44
C HIS A 340 6.82 -45.28 -9.99
N ALA A 341 6.24 -46.47 -10.02
CA ALA A 341 6.98 -47.72 -10.02
C ALA A 341 8.08 -47.59 -11.09
N GLY A 342 9.32 -47.84 -10.68
CA GLY A 342 10.50 -47.48 -11.44
C GLY A 342 10.52 -48.03 -12.87
N ARG A 343 11.05 -47.22 -13.78
CA ARG A 343 12.13 -47.69 -14.64
C ARG A 343 13.38 -46.98 -14.15
N GLY A 344 14.35 -47.77 -13.68
CA GLY A 344 15.63 -47.24 -13.25
C GLY A 344 16.29 -46.45 -14.37
N HIS A 345 16.60 -45.19 -14.07
CA HIS A 345 17.81 -44.58 -14.57
C HIS A 345 18.61 -44.22 -13.31
N ASP A 346 19.70 -44.96 -13.09
CA ASP A 346 20.71 -44.57 -12.13
C ASP A 346 21.30 -43.25 -12.62
N ASP A 347 20.93 -42.15 -11.98
CA ASP A 347 21.72 -40.93 -11.94
C ASP A 347 21.68 -40.44 -10.49
N SER A 348 22.55 -41.03 -9.68
CA SER A 348 22.87 -40.46 -8.36
C SER A 348 23.60 -39.13 -8.58
N PRO A 349 23.13 -37.99 -8.04
CA PRO A 349 23.97 -36.82 -7.96
C PRO A 349 25.15 -37.12 -7.01
N PRO A 350 26.37 -36.60 -7.28
CA PRO A 350 27.46 -36.74 -6.33
C PRO A 350 27.08 -36.10 -4.99
N PRO A 351 27.64 -36.59 -3.87
CA PRO A 351 27.33 -36.06 -2.55
C PRO A 351 27.56 -34.56 -2.50
N ILE A 352 26.58 -33.85 -1.91
CA ILE A 352 26.62 -32.42 -1.64
C ILE A 352 27.94 -32.09 -0.93
N GLN A 353 28.84 -31.40 -1.63
CA GLN A 353 29.86 -30.62 -0.96
C GLN A 353 29.13 -29.50 -0.22
N THR A 354 29.26 -29.51 1.10
CA THR A 354 28.86 -28.42 1.98
C THR A 354 29.43 -27.10 1.46
N ILE A 355 28.58 -26.26 0.86
CA ILE A 355 28.85 -24.84 0.70
C ILE A 355 28.62 -24.23 2.08
N PRO A 356 29.61 -23.57 2.72
CA PRO A 356 29.37 -22.97 4.03
C PRO A 356 28.48 -21.73 3.87
N GLY A 357 27.20 -21.87 4.24
CA GLY A 357 26.39 -20.74 4.65
C GLY A 357 26.87 -20.29 6.02
N SER A 358 27.65 -19.21 6.08
CA SER A 358 28.13 -18.62 7.32
C SER A 358 27.00 -17.87 8.03
N TRP A 359 26.35 -18.54 8.98
CA TRP A 359 25.85 -17.89 10.19
C TRP A 359 26.83 -18.22 11.32
N ALA A 360 27.81 -17.36 11.52
CA ALA A 360 28.66 -17.39 12.70
C ALA A 360 28.88 -15.95 13.19
N MET A 361 28.27 -15.64 14.34
CA MET A 361 28.65 -14.48 15.14
C MET A 361 30.10 -14.65 15.59
N ALA A 362 30.97 -13.69 15.29
CA ALA A 362 32.28 -13.59 15.91
C ALA A 362 32.72 -12.13 16.03
N HIS A 363 33.15 -11.80 17.25
CA HIS A 363 33.69 -10.52 17.70
C HIS A 363 34.79 -9.97 16.80
N LEU A 364 34.67 -8.67 16.45
CA LEU A 364 35.72 -7.90 15.80
C LEU A 364 36.79 -7.48 16.81
N LYS A 365 38.02 -7.95 16.60
CA LYS A 365 39.26 -7.37 17.15
C LYS A 365 40.06 -6.82 15.96
N HIS A 366 40.35 -5.52 15.99
CA HIS A 366 41.17 -4.81 15.00
C HIS A 366 42.54 -5.48 14.74
N PRO A 367 43.08 -5.32 13.53
CA PRO A 367 44.38 -4.64 13.46
C PRO A 367 44.55 -3.67 12.28
N HIS A 368 45.65 -2.91 12.42
CA HIS A 368 46.19 -1.80 11.65
C HIS A 368 46.43 -1.99 10.14
N GLN A 369 46.25 -0.87 9.43
CA GLN A 369 47.03 -0.29 8.31
C GLN A 369 47.85 -1.22 7.39
N ASP A 370 47.62 -1.09 6.07
CA ASP A 370 48.65 -0.52 5.21
C ASP A 370 48.10 0.08 3.90
N SER A 371 48.66 1.23 3.53
CA SER A 371 48.26 2.09 2.42
C SER A 371 49.07 1.78 1.16
N ARG A 372 48.41 1.47 0.02
CA ARG A 372 49.00 1.62 -1.32
C ARG A 372 47.99 2.13 -2.34
N THR A 373 48.33 3.30 -2.86
CA THR A 373 47.80 4.01 -4.03
C THR A 373 47.77 3.15 -5.29
N LEU A 374 46.65 3.17 -6.01
CA LEU A 374 46.51 2.61 -7.36
C LEU A 374 45.98 3.70 -8.31
N THR A 375 46.85 4.05 -9.25
CA THR A 375 46.70 5.08 -10.28
C THR A 375 45.77 4.59 -11.40
N VAL A 376 44.81 5.42 -11.83
CA VAL A 376 43.92 5.15 -12.98
C VAL A 376 44.48 5.85 -14.23
N PRO A 377 44.64 5.17 -15.39
CA PRO A 377 44.99 5.83 -16.63
C PRO A 377 43.75 6.39 -17.36
N ARG A 378 43.88 7.63 -17.86
CA ARG A 378 42.97 8.28 -18.80
C ARG A 378 43.14 7.69 -20.20
N SER A 379 42.04 7.44 -20.90
CA SER A 379 42.02 7.40 -22.37
C SER A 379 40.83 8.19 -22.92
N CYS A 380 41.08 8.86 -24.04
CA CYS A 380 40.24 9.86 -24.69
C CYS A 380 39.23 9.24 -25.69
N GLY A 381 38.14 9.98 -25.92
CA GLY A 381 37.65 10.27 -27.27
C GLY A 381 36.48 9.43 -27.79
N GLY A 382 35.30 10.05 -27.87
CA GLY A 382 34.15 9.53 -28.61
C GLY A 382 32.95 10.46 -28.54
N ALA A 383 32.96 11.53 -29.34
CA ALA A 383 31.84 12.46 -29.49
C ALA A 383 30.73 11.84 -30.36
N VAL A 384 29.49 11.90 -29.89
CA VAL A 384 28.29 11.76 -30.74
C VAL A 384 27.28 12.85 -30.37
N LEU A 385 26.80 13.52 -31.42
CA LEU A 385 25.98 14.72 -31.43
C LEU A 385 24.58 14.54 -30.82
N VAL A 386 24.15 15.55 -30.09
CA VAL A 386 22.75 15.82 -29.70
C VAL A 386 22.21 16.93 -30.60
N PRO A 387 21.02 16.81 -31.22
CA PRO A 387 20.28 17.97 -31.68
C PRO A 387 19.15 18.33 -30.71
N SER A 388 19.20 19.57 -30.24
CA SER A 388 18.13 20.20 -29.45
C SER A 388 17.04 20.82 -30.34
N SER A 389 15.81 20.75 -29.83
CA SER A 389 14.71 21.71 -29.97
C SER A 389 14.10 22.00 -31.35
N ARG A 390 12.76 21.88 -31.44
CA ARG A 390 11.90 22.88 -32.08
C ARG A 390 10.53 22.95 -31.42
N LYS A 391 10.22 24.17 -30.97
CA LYS A 391 8.92 24.67 -30.55
C LYS A 391 7.84 24.42 -31.62
N ARG A 392 6.62 24.09 -31.21
CA ARG A 392 5.40 24.43 -31.96
C ARG A 392 4.35 24.98 -31.00
N SER A 393 4.19 26.29 -31.08
CA SER A 393 2.98 27.04 -30.77
C SER A 393 2.11 27.07 -32.04
N VAL A 394 0.83 26.69 -31.95
CA VAL A 394 -0.22 27.08 -32.89
C VAL A 394 -1.54 27.17 -32.12
N CYS A 395 -2.20 28.32 -32.29
CA CYS A 395 -3.57 28.78 -32.01
C CYS A 395 -4.48 28.04 -31.04
#